data_AF-A0A4Y7KT34-F1
#
_entry.id   AF-A0A4Y7KT34-F1
#
_cell.length_a   1.000
_cell.length_b   1.000
_cell.length_c   1.000
_cell.angle_alpha   90.00
_cell.angle_beta   90.00
_cell.angle_gamma   90.00
#
_symmetry.space_group_name_H-M   'P 1'
#
loop_
_entity.id
_entity.type
_entity.pdbx_description
1 polymer ?
#
loop_
_entity_poly.entity_id
_entity_poly.type
_entity_poly.pdbx_seq_one_letter_code
_entity_poly.pdbx_strand_id
1 'polypeptide(L)'
;MDLYCNKGDVKELRLYLNQTQPLFIPVSLFTCESLTSLELGAENNVTLPKYISFPRLKRLKLQKFEFSDECWNDELFSNSTVLEELILDFCIFRMRNFCISIPTLKLLRIRCSEHVIDGLQDCALRINAPSLLTFAYWADVAKEYAMPSFLTLVEADVRFKLGKKGAQISLLLRALAHVKRLTFSDSTLQAICSAYDLSNNLLSFHNVKVLNVSDVLTTDQGLIALLKAVPNLELLVFNEASVQN
;
A
#
# COMPACT_ATOMS: atom_id res chain seq x y z
N MET A 1 -19.24 8.39 23.43
CA MET A 1 -17.97 8.84 24.04
C MET A 1 -17.44 9.88 23.08
N ASP A 2 -17.63 11.16 23.40
CA ASP A 2 -17.35 12.24 22.46
C ASP A 2 -15.86 12.60 22.55
N LEU A 3 -15.10 12.20 21.53
CA LEU A 3 -13.67 12.48 21.41
C LEU A 3 -13.46 13.91 20.91
N TYR A 4 -13.48 14.89 21.81
CA TYR A 4 -13.12 16.26 21.45
C TYR A 4 -11.59 16.42 21.39
N CYS A 5 -11.01 16.57 20.19
CA CYS A 5 -9.64 17.11 20.03
C CYS A 5 -9.72 18.63 20.24
N ASN A 6 -9.91 19.11 21.48
CA ASN A 6 -9.78 20.53 21.78
C ASN A 6 -9.05 20.76 23.10
N LYS A 7 -7.96 21.55 23.02
CA LYS A 7 -7.07 22.08 24.08
C LYS A 7 -5.91 21.23 24.62
N GLY A 8 -5.56 20.10 24.00
CA GLY A 8 -4.35 19.34 24.36
C GLY A 8 -3.28 19.38 23.26
N ASP A 9 -2.00 19.45 23.63
CA ASP A 9 -0.82 19.22 22.77
C ASP A 9 -0.73 17.75 22.30
N VAL A 10 -1.84 17.14 21.91
CA VAL A 10 -1.90 15.75 21.47
C VAL A 10 -1.20 15.64 20.12
N LYS A 11 0.04 15.13 20.15
CA LYS A 11 0.85 14.89 18.96
C LYS A 11 0.58 13.54 18.32
N GLU A 12 0.20 12.55 19.12
CA GLU A 12 -0.07 11.20 18.66
C GLU A 12 -1.41 10.73 19.18
N LEU A 13 -2.22 10.18 18.29
CA LEU A 13 -3.49 9.57 18.65
C LEU A 13 -3.61 8.21 17.97
N ARG A 14 -3.98 7.19 18.75
CA ARG A 14 -4.34 5.87 18.25
C ARG A 14 -5.70 5.49 18.79
N LEU A 15 -6.64 5.20 17.92
CA LEU A 15 -8.00 4.82 18.27
C LEU A 15 -8.41 3.59 17.48
N TYR A 16 -8.81 2.54 18.19
CA TYR A 16 -9.42 1.36 17.60
C TYR A 16 -10.84 1.24 18.11
N LEU A 17 -11.78 1.33 17.20
CA LEU A 17 -13.20 1.40 17.50
C LEU A 17 -13.85 0.09 17.07
N ASN A 18 -14.24 -0.72 18.06
CA ASN A 18 -15.04 -1.92 17.85
C ASN A 18 -16.43 -1.67 18.42
N GLN A 19 -17.35 -1.14 17.61
CA GLN A 19 -18.73 -0.86 18.04
C GLN A 19 -19.71 -1.25 16.95
N THR A 20 -20.81 -1.87 17.35
CA THR A 20 -21.89 -2.37 16.47
C THR A 20 -22.72 -1.27 15.79
N GLN A 21 -22.55 0.00 16.17
CA GLN A 21 -23.29 1.14 15.62
C GLN A 21 -22.36 2.02 14.74
N PRO A 22 -22.92 2.75 13.74
CA PRO A 22 -22.15 3.70 12.94
C PRO A 22 -21.48 4.75 13.83
N LEU A 23 -20.15 4.83 13.74
CA LEU A 23 -19.36 5.78 14.53
C LEU A 23 -19.23 7.10 13.80
N PHE A 24 -19.62 8.17 14.49
CA PHE A 24 -19.28 9.52 14.08
C PHE A 24 -17.94 9.89 14.71
N ILE A 25 -16.87 9.81 13.92
CA ILE A 25 -15.59 10.39 14.34
C ILE A 25 -15.74 11.92 14.30
N PRO A 26 -15.50 12.63 15.41
CA PRO A 26 -15.65 14.08 15.44
C PRO A 26 -14.77 14.74 14.38
N VAL A 27 -15.35 15.64 13.59
CA VAL A 27 -14.62 16.38 12.55
C VAL A 27 -13.42 17.14 13.12
N SER A 28 -13.51 17.57 14.39
CA SER A 28 -12.41 18.22 15.10
C SER A 28 -11.14 17.38 15.18
N LEU A 29 -11.25 16.05 15.13
CA LEU A 29 -10.08 15.19 15.02
C LEU A 29 -9.33 15.42 13.72
N PHE A 30 -10.06 15.58 12.61
CA PHE A 30 -9.53 15.78 11.26
C PHE A 30 -9.05 17.22 10.97
N THR A 31 -9.09 18.09 11.98
CA THR A 31 -8.60 19.48 11.92
C THR A 31 -7.60 19.78 13.04
N CYS A 32 -7.10 18.76 13.75
CA CYS A 32 -6.27 18.95 14.95
C CYS A 32 -4.83 19.35 14.55
N GLU A 33 -4.47 20.63 14.75
CA GLU A 33 -3.21 21.21 14.25
C GLU A 33 -1.94 20.70 14.94
N SER A 34 -2.06 20.18 16.17
CA SER A 34 -0.93 19.64 16.95
C SER A 34 -0.55 18.22 16.53
N LEU A 35 -1.43 17.52 15.82
CA LEU A 35 -1.31 16.10 15.55
C LEU A 35 -0.23 15.81 14.50
N THR A 36 0.75 15.00 14.88
CA THR A 36 1.84 14.55 14.01
C THR A 36 1.72 13.09 13.59
N SER A 37 1.02 12.26 14.36
CA SER A 37 0.71 10.87 14.01
C SER A 37 -0.73 10.51 14.39
N LEU A 38 -1.46 9.92 13.45
CA LEU A 38 -2.83 9.45 13.63
C LEU A 38 -2.94 8.00 13.21
N GLU A 39 -3.48 7.18 14.09
CA GLU A 39 -3.87 5.80 13.79
C GLU A 39 -5.33 5.60 14.13
N LEU A 40 -6.13 5.24 13.13
CA LEU A 40 -7.54 4.95 13.27
C LEU A 40 -7.81 3.54 12.78
N GLY A 41 -8.46 2.72 13.59
CA GLY A 41 -9.02 1.44 13.18
C GLY A 41 -10.50 1.38 13.49
N ALA A 42 -11.30 0.85 12.58
CA ALA A 42 -12.71 0.59 12.84
C ALA A 42 -13.19 -0.66 12.10
N GLU A 43 -13.96 -1.52 12.75
CA GLU A 43 -14.48 -2.75 12.11
C GLU A 43 -15.72 -2.51 11.24
N ASN A 44 -16.32 -1.31 11.33
CA ASN A 44 -17.54 -0.92 10.63
C ASN A 44 -17.33 0.32 9.76
N ASN A 45 -18.30 0.62 8.88
CA ASN A 45 -18.29 1.73 7.91
C ASN A 45 -18.11 3.10 8.57
N VAL A 46 -16.88 3.46 8.89
CA VAL A 46 -16.48 4.81 9.27
C VAL A 46 -16.26 5.61 7.99
N THR A 47 -17.07 6.64 7.82
CA THR A 47 -16.88 7.59 6.73
C THR A 47 -15.85 8.64 7.15
N LEU A 48 -14.86 8.85 6.29
CA LEU A 48 -13.97 10.01 6.41
C LEU A 48 -14.77 11.26 6.00
N PRO A 49 -14.56 12.41 6.67
CA PRO A 49 -15.14 13.66 6.21
C PRO A 49 -14.58 14.03 4.84
N LYS A 50 -15.38 14.73 4.03
CA LYS A 50 -14.99 15.15 2.67
C LYS A 50 -13.73 16.02 2.64
N TYR A 51 -13.44 16.70 3.73
CA TYR A 51 -12.30 17.58 3.88
C TYR A 51 -11.58 17.24 5.18
N ILE A 52 -10.27 17.08 5.06
CA ILE A 52 -9.36 16.79 6.16
C ILE A 52 -8.23 17.81 6.08
N SER A 53 -7.86 18.40 7.22
CA SER A 53 -6.74 19.33 7.33
C SER A 53 -5.86 18.94 8.50
N PHE A 54 -4.68 18.43 8.16
CA PHE A 54 -3.68 18.06 9.15
C PHE A 54 -2.35 18.76 8.85
N PRO A 55 -2.18 20.02 9.29
CA PRO A 55 -1.03 20.83 8.87
C PRO A 55 0.32 20.28 9.36
N ARG A 56 0.33 19.43 10.40
CA ARG A 56 1.56 18.86 10.98
C ARG A 56 1.63 17.33 10.92
N LEU A 57 0.64 16.66 10.33
CA LEU A 57 0.57 15.20 10.34
C LEU A 57 1.59 14.61 9.39
N LYS A 58 2.53 13.88 9.98
CA LYS A 58 3.59 13.15 9.26
C LYS A 58 3.21 11.70 9.00
N ARG A 59 2.36 11.11 9.86
CA ARG A 59 1.97 9.70 9.76
C ARG A 59 0.47 9.53 9.87
N LEU A 60 -0.13 8.87 8.89
CA LEU A 60 -1.51 8.42 8.91
C LEU A 60 -1.57 6.91 8.73
N LYS A 61 -2.19 6.22 9.69
CA LYS A 61 -2.55 4.82 9.58
C LYS A 61 -4.06 4.64 9.70
N LEU A 62 -4.67 4.03 8.70
CA LEU A 62 -6.08 3.64 8.68
C LEU A 62 -6.15 2.12 8.63
N GLN A 63 -6.92 1.50 9.51
CA GLN A 63 -7.04 0.06 9.61
C GLN A 63 -8.51 -0.38 9.53
N LYS A 64 -8.80 -1.40 8.70
CA LYS A 64 -10.13 -1.98 8.48
C LYS A 64 -11.16 -0.97 7.91
N PHE A 65 -10.71 0.09 7.27
CA PHE A 65 -11.59 1.06 6.60
C PHE A 65 -12.14 0.52 5.29
N GLU A 66 -13.38 0.88 4.97
CA GLU A 66 -13.97 0.68 3.65
C GLU A 66 -13.93 2.00 2.86
N PHE A 67 -13.30 1.94 1.68
CA PHE A 67 -13.20 3.06 0.76
C PHE A 67 -14.17 2.87 -0.41
N SER A 68 -14.97 3.90 -0.72
CA SER A 68 -15.86 3.99 -1.86
C SER A 68 -15.65 5.30 -2.63
N ASP A 69 -16.17 5.39 -3.86
CA ASP A 69 -16.13 6.62 -4.67
C ASP A 69 -16.79 7.83 -3.97
N GLU A 70 -17.62 7.61 -2.94
CA GLU A 70 -18.27 8.69 -2.16
C GLU A 70 -17.41 9.22 -1.00
N CYS A 71 -16.56 8.36 -0.42
CA CYS A 71 -15.79 8.70 0.78
C CYS A 71 -14.32 9.04 0.49
N TRP A 72 -13.84 8.78 -0.72
CA TRP A 72 -12.51 9.18 -1.16
C TRP A 72 -12.60 10.23 -2.25
N ASN A 73 -11.75 11.24 -2.13
CA ASN A 73 -11.50 12.20 -3.20
C ASN A 73 -10.00 12.46 -3.30
N ASP A 74 -9.56 12.87 -4.49
CA ASP A 74 -8.15 13.12 -4.80
C ASP A 74 -7.56 14.29 -3.97
N GLU A 75 -8.43 15.10 -3.36
CA GLU A 75 -8.08 16.27 -2.56
C GLU A 75 -8.00 15.99 -1.06
N LEU A 76 -8.25 14.75 -0.61
CA LEU A 76 -8.39 14.41 0.81
C LEU A 76 -7.16 14.81 1.63
N PHE A 77 -5.98 14.76 1.00
CA PHE A 77 -4.70 15.11 1.61
C PHE A 77 -4.07 16.38 1.03
N SER A 78 -4.81 17.16 0.22
CA SER A 78 -4.30 18.39 -0.40
C SER A 78 -3.74 19.39 0.62
N ASN A 79 -4.30 19.41 1.85
CA ASN A 79 -3.86 20.30 2.94
C ASN A 79 -2.89 19.63 3.93
N SER A 80 -2.56 18.35 3.74
CA SER A 80 -1.59 17.61 4.57
C SER A 80 -0.20 17.70 3.94
N THR A 81 0.39 18.88 3.97
CA THR A 81 1.62 19.23 3.22
C THR A 81 2.91 18.61 3.76
N VAL A 82 2.85 17.91 4.90
CA VAL A 82 4.01 17.30 5.56
C VAL A 82 3.85 15.79 5.79
N LEU A 83 2.87 15.16 5.15
CA LEU A 83 2.58 13.73 5.30
C LEU A 83 3.70 12.88 4.67
N GLU A 84 4.39 12.11 5.50
CA GLU A 84 5.54 11.27 5.12
C GLU A 84 5.17 9.78 5.07
N GLU A 85 4.20 9.33 5.87
CA GLU A 85 3.77 7.93 5.95
C GLU A 85 2.25 7.80 5.79
N LEU A 86 1.83 6.99 4.82
CA LEU A 86 0.44 6.59 4.63
C LEU A 86 0.34 5.07 4.67
N ILE A 87 -0.44 4.57 5.61
CA ILE A 87 -0.58 3.15 5.89
C ILE A 87 -2.06 2.77 5.88
N LEU A 88 -2.46 1.88 4.98
CA LEU A 88 -3.83 1.37 4.82
C LEU A 88 -3.83 -0.13 5.09
N ASP A 89 -4.38 -0.55 6.23
CA ASP A 89 -4.27 -1.92 6.76
C ASP A 89 -5.57 -2.66 6.74
N PHE A 90 -5.60 -3.81 6.07
CA PHE A 90 -6.80 -4.66 6.01
C PHE A 90 -8.03 -3.86 5.54
N CYS A 91 -7.81 -2.86 4.68
CA CYS A 91 -8.86 -2.01 4.16
C CYS A 91 -9.57 -2.69 2.98
N ILE A 92 -10.78 -2.21 2.68
CA ILE A 92 -11.59 -2.67 1.56
C ILE A 92 -11.69 -1.52 0.56
N PHE A 93 -11.51 -1.80 -0.73
CA PHE A 93 -11.54 -0.80 -1.79
C PHE A 93 -12.69 -1.10 -2.76
N ARG A 94 -13.83 -0.41 -2.60
CA ARG A 94 -15.02 -0.50 -3.47
C ARG A 94 -15.14 0.76 -4.33
N MET A 95 -14.12 1.04 -5.12
CA MET A 95 -14.04 2.26 -5.93
C MET A 95 -13.39 2.01 -7.28
N ARG A 96 -13.81 2.78 -8.28
CA ARG A 96 -13.30 2.63 -9.65
C ARG A 96 -11.96 3.32 -9.84
N ASN A 97 -11.69 4.38 -9.08
CA ASN A 97 -10.44 5.12 -9.16
C ASN A 97 -9.92 5.36 -7.75
N PHE A 98 -8.67 4.98 -7.51
CA PHE A 98 -8.00 5.26 -6.25
C PHE A 98 -6.72 6.04 -6.54
N CYS A 99 -6.73 7.33 -6.22
CA CYS A 99 -5.61 8.23 -6.48
C CYS A 99 -4.93 8.65 -5.18
N ILE A 100 -3.61 8.49 -5.11
CA ILE A 100 -2.77 9.00 -4.03
C ILE A 100 -1.78 9.96 -4.64
N SER A 101 -1.96 11.27 -4.41
CA SER A 101 -1.05 12.32 -4.89
C SER A 101 -0.48 13.11 -3.71
N ILE A 102 0.60 12.61 -3.12
CA ILE A 102 1.22 13.18 -1.92
C ILE A 102 2.73 13.33 -2.18
N PRO A 103 3.22 14.53 -2.57
CA PRO A 103 4.61 14.73 -2.95
C PRO A 103 5.64 14.46 -1.85
N THR A 104 5.25 14.63 -0.58
CA THR A 104 6.10 14.42 0.60
C THR A 104 6.16 12.98 1.09
N LEU A 105 5.37 12.09 0.50
CA LEU A 105 5.21 10.72 0.98
C LEU A 105 6.51 9.94 0.78
N LYS A 106 7.03 9.38 1.87
CA LYS A 106 8.23 8.54 1.92
C LYS A 106 7.88 7.06 2.08
N LEU A 107 6.78 6.75 2.77
CA LEU A 107 6.28 5.40 2.96
C LEU A 107 4.81 5.30 2.55
N LEU A 108 4.53 4.36 1.66
CA LEU A 108 3.17 3.97 1.29
C LEU A 108 3.00 2.49 1.54
N ARG A 109 1.97 2.14 2.32
CA ARG A 109 1.57 0.76 2.49
C ARG A 109 0.08 0.57 2.24
N ILE A 110 -0.25 -0.36 1.36
CA ILE A 110 -1.61 -0.75 1.00
C ILE A 110 -1.75 -2.25 1.26
N ARG A 111 -2.58 -2.63 2.22
CA ARG A 111 -2.92 -4.01 2.53
C ARG A 111 -4.44 -4.18 2.47
N CYS A 112 -4.91 -4.99 1.53
CA CYS A 112 -6.32 -5.32 1.42
C CYS A 112 -6.74 -6.34 2.48
N SER A 113 -7.99 -6.30 2.93
CA SER A 113 -8.58 -7.34 3.80
C SER A 113 -8.50 -8.73 3.15
N GLU A 114 -8.28 -9.77 3.96
CA GLU A 114 -8.25 -11.18 3.50
C GLU A 114 -9.64 -11.76 3.23
N HIS A 115 -10.67 -11.12 3.77
CA HIS A 115 -12.05 -11.60 3.67
C HIS A 115 -12.80 -11.09 2.44
N VAL A 116 -12.16 -10.27 1.60
CA VAL A 116 -12.81 -9.65 0.43
C VAL A 116 -12.35 -10.32 -0.85
N ILE A 117 -13.32 -10.85 -1.58
CA ILE A 117 -13.16 -11.34 -2.95
C ILE A 117 -13.24 -10.10 -3.86
N ASP A 118 -12.28 -9.94 -4.77
CA ASP A 118 -12.23 -8.90 -5.83
C ASP A 118 -11.71 -7.49 -5.47
N GLY A 119 -11.19 -7.29 -4.26
CA GLY A 119 -10.54 -6.07 -3.74
C GLY A 119 -10.29 -4.91 -4.73
N LEU A 120 -9.05 -4.76 -5.21
CA LEU A 120 -8.70 -3.70 -6.16
C LEU A 120 -8.95 -4.09 -7.63
N GLN A 121 -9.56 -5.24 -7.92
CA GLN A 121 -9.54 -5.83 -9.25
C GLN A 121 -10.23 -5.00 -10.33
N ASP A 122 -11.21 -4.17 -9.94
CA ASP A 122 -11.93 -3.23 -10.81
C ASP A 122 -11.47 -1.76 -10.63
N CYS A 123 -10.43 -1.55 -9.83
CA CYS A 123 -9.90 -0.23 -9.48
C CYS A 123 -8.74 0.18 -10.39
N ALA A 124 -8.76 1.41 -10.89
CA ALA A 124 -7.60 2.08 -11.46
C ALA A 124 -6.80 2.75 -10.34
N LEU A 125 -5.64 2.16 -10.00
CA LEU A 125 -4.75 2.66 -8.96
C LEU A 125 -3.76 3.68 -9.52
N ARG A 126 -3.84 4.92 -9.05
CA ARG A 126 -2.91 6.00 -9.42
C ARG A 126 -2.11 6.44 -8.21
N ILE A 127 -0.79 6.44 -8.32
CA ILE A 127 0.09 6.87 -7.23
C ILE A 127 1.11 7.86 -7.78
N ASN A 128 1.04 9.10 -7.30
CA ASN A 128 1.98 10.18 -7.59
C ASN A 128 2.68 10.60 -6.29
N ALA A 129 3.82 9.95 -6.02
CA ALA A 129 4.62 10.16 -4.81
C ALA A 129 6.12 10.18 -5.18
N PRO A 130 6.64 11.29 -5.74
CA PRO A 130 8.03 11.38 -6.22
C PRO A 130 9.10 11.18 -5.13
N SER A 131 8.77 11.38 -3.86
CA SER A 131 9.69 11.21 -2.72
C SER A 131 9.62 9.82 -2.06
N LEU A 132 8.89 8.87 -2.67
CA LEU A 132 8.61 7.57 -2.08
C LEU A 132 9.87 6.71 -1.95
N LEU A 133 10.20 6.31 -0.72
CA LEU A 133 11.37 5.49 -0.40
C LEU A 133 10.99 4.02 -0.18
N THR A 134 9.80 3.77 0.36
CA THR A 134 9.30 2.44 0.71
C THR A 134 7.87 2.25 0.22
N PHE A 135 7.64 1.15 -0.50
CA PHE A 135 6.33 0.79 -1.02
C PHE A 135 5.98 -0.65 -0.63
N ALA A 136 4.85 -0.84 0.04
CA ALA A 136 4.34 -2.16 0.38
C ALA A 136 2.92 -2.35 -0.15
N TYR A 137 2.69 -3.39 -0.95
CA TYR A 137 1.44 -3.65 -1.65
C TYR A 137 1.00 -5.10 -1.48
N TRP A 138 0.02 -5.31 -0.61
CA TRP A 138 -0.49 -6.63 -0.25
C TRP A 138 -1.97 -6.71 -0.59
N ALA A 139 -2.29 -6.90 -1.86
CA ALA A 139 -3.64 -6.86 -2.41
C ALA A 139 -3.75 -7.64 -3.72
N ASP A 140 -4.96 -7.79 -4.25
CA ASP A 140 -5.19 -8.32 -5.60
C ASP A 140 -4.62 -7.39 -6.67
N VAL A 141 -4.30 -7.94 -7.84
CA VAL A 141 -3.85 -7.12 -8.96
C VAL A 141 -4.94 -6.15 -9.41
N ALA A 142 -4.65 -4.85 -9.32
CA ALA A 142 -5.55 -3.78 -9.74
C ALA A 142 -5.93 -3.88 -11.24
N LYS A 143 -7.04 -3.25 -11.63
CA LYS A 143 -7.46 -3.20 -13.05
C LYS A 143 -6.40 -2.52 -13.91
N GLU A 144 -5.92 -1.38 -13.43
CA GLU A 144 -4.96 -0.52 -14.09
C GLU A 144 -4.03 0.10 -13.04
N TYR A 145 -2.78 0.32 -13.44
CA TYR A 145 -1.80 1.06 -12.65
C TYR A 145 -1.36 2.29 -13.43
N ALA A 146 -1.48 3.47 -12.83
CA ALA A 146 -0.88 4.70 -13.33
C ALA A 146 0.11 5.22 -12.28
N MET A 147 1.33 4.72 -12.36
CA MET A 147 2.40 5.03 -11.42
C MET A 147 3.61 5.45 -12.26
N PRO A 148 4.14 6.67 -12.09
CA PRO A 148 5.42 7.03 -12.71
C PRO A 148 6.51 6.14 -12.13
N SER A 149 7.65 6.05 -12.82
CA SER A 149 8.82 5.36 -12.26
C SER A 149 9.25 6.08 -10.97
N PHE A 150 9.33 5.35 -9.85
CA PHE A 150 9.74 5.92 -8.57
C PHE A 150 11.26 5.91 -8.45
N LEU A 151 11.91 6.99 -8.92
CA LEU A 151 13.37 7.08 -8.96
C LEU A 151 14.03 7.08 -7.57
N THR A 152 13.28 7.46 -6.53
CA THR A 152 13.73 7.51 -5.12
C THR A 152 13.45 6.23 -4.35
N LEU A 153 12.68 5.30 -4.93
CA LEU A 153 12.22 4.09 -4.24
C LEU A 153 13.39 3.14 -3.98
N VAL A 154 13.59 2.84 -2.70
CA VAL A 154 14.68 1.97 -2.23
C VAL A 154 14.18 0.55 -2.02
N GLU A 155 12.98 0.41 -1.45
CA GLU A 155 12.44 -0.86 -0.98
C GLU A 155 11.00 -1.06 -1.46
N ALA A 156 10.74 -2.25 -2.02
CA ALA A 156 9.40 -2.66 -2.41
C ALA A 156 9.05 -4.05 -1.83
N ASP A 157 7.86 -4.18 -1.26
CA ASP A 157 7.27 -5.46 -0.80
C ASP A 157 5.92 -5.67 -1.50
N VAL A 158 5.85 -6.65 -2.40
CA VAL A 158 4.64 -6.93 -3.21
C VAL A 158 4.16 -8.35 -3.00
N ARG A 159 2.92 -8.48 -2.52
CA ARG A 159 2.26 -9.75 -2.21
C ARG A 159 0.89 -9.79 -2.85
N PHE A 160 0.79 -10.42 -4.01
CA PHE A 160 -0.48 -10.61 -4.68
C PHE A 160 -1.27 -11.75 -4.03
N LYS A 161 -2.54 -11.52 -3.74
CA LYS A 161 -3.45 -12.57 -3.24
C LYS A 161 -3.93 -13.45 -4.39
N LEU A 162 -4.50 -12.82 -5.43
CA LEU A 162 -4.98 -13.46 -6.64
C LEU A 162 -4.60 -12.61 -7.87
N GLY A 163 -4.42 -13.26 -9.02
CA GLY A 163 -4.38 -12.54 -10.30
C GLY A 163 -3.61 -13.25 -11.42
N LYS A 164 -4.34 -13.64 -12.46
CA LYS A 164 -3.77 -13.92 -13.81
C LYS A 164 -3.93 -12.66 -14.66
N LYS A 165 -3.16 -11.61 -14.34
CA LYS A 165 -3.23 -10.30 -15.01
C LYS A 165 -1.82 -9.85 -15.41
N GLY A 166 -1.20 -10.60 -16.31
CA GLY A 166 0.23 -10.42 -16.62
C GLY A 166 0.62 -9.03 -17.10
N ALA A 167 -0.23 -8.38 -17.92
CA ALA A 167 0.01 -7.01 -18.35
C ALA A 167 0.02 -6.02 -17.18
N GLN A 168 -0.91 -6.15 -16.23
CA GLN A 168 -0.99 -5.27 -15.06
C GLN A 168 0.15 -5.52 -14.08
N ILE A 169 0.51 -6.79 -13.86
CA ILE A 169 1.70 -7.15 -13.09
C ILE A 169 2.94 -6.49 -13.71
N SER A 170 3.09 -6.55 -15.04
CA SER A 170 4.16 -5.85 -15.78
C SER A 170 4.27 -4.37 -15.47
N LEU A 171 3.13 -3.69 -15.49
CA LEU A 171 3.08 -2.24 -15.26
C LEU A 171 3.52 -1.89 -13.84
N LEU A 172 3.05 -2.64 -12.83
CA LEU A 172 3.50 -2.45 -11.46
C LEU A 172 5.01 -2.72 -11.35
N LEU A 173 5.48 -3.86 -11.86
CA LEU A 173 6.89 -4.26 -11.77
C LEU A 173 7.84 -3.27 -12.46
N ARG A 174 7.44 -2.68 -13.59
CA ARG A 174 8.21 -1.63 -14.26
C ARG A 174 8.36 -0.38 -13.39
N ALA A 175 7.34 -0.01 -12.61
CA ALA A 175 7.44 1.11 -11.67
C ALA A 175 8.43 0.84 -10.52
N LEU A 176 8.77 -0.42 -10.26
CA LEU A 176 9.70 -0.87 -9.22
C LEU A 176 11.12 -1.16 -9.76
N ALA A 177 11.41 -0.87 -11.04
CA ALA A 177 12.65 -1.30 -11.69
C ALA A 177 13.95 -0.78 -11.02
N HIS A 178 13.87 0.32 -10.27
CA HIS A 178 15.04 0.98 -9.67
C HIS A 178 15.35 0.56 -8.23
N VAL A 179 14.50 -0.26 -7.60
CA VAL A 179 14.65 -0.59 -6.18
C VAL A 179 15.92 -1.38 -5.89
N LYS A 180 16.43 -1.22 -4.67
CA LYS A 180 17.60 -1.95 -4.17
C LYS A 180 17.21 -3.20 -3.41
N ARG A 181 16.03 -3.19 -2.77
CA ARG A 181 15.48 -4.33 -2.04
C ARG A 181 14.09 -4.66 -2.55
N LEU A 182 13.88 -5.92 -2.87
CA LEU A 182 12.62 -6.43 -3.38
C LEU A 182 12.17 -7.58 -2.50
N THR A 183 10.92 -7.56 -2.05
CA THR A 183 10.30 -8.64 -1.29
C THR A 183 9.08 -9.12 -2.05
N PHE A 184 9.01 -10.42 -2.33
CA PHE A 184 7.84 -11.06 -2.93
C PHE A 184 7.35 -12.23 -2.07
N SER A 185 6.05 -12.53 -2.15
CA SER A 185 5.49 -13.81 -1.67
C SER A 185 5.61 -14.89 -2.74
N ASP A 186 5.48 -16.16 -2.33
CA ASP A 186 5.42 -17.29 -3.28
C ASP A 186 4.26 -17.10 -4.29
N SER A 187 3.11 -16.60 -3.82
CA SER A 187 1.96 -16.28 -4.70
C SER A 187 2.30 -15.23 -5.76
N THR A 188 3.08 -14.20 -5.41
CA THR A 188 3.56 -13.19 -6.38
C THR A 188 4.48 -13.82 -7.42
N LEU A 189 5.39 -14.70 -6.99
CA LEU A 189 6.31 -15.40 -7.91
C LEU A 189 5.54 -16.28 -8.91
N GLN A 190 4.55 -17.04 -8.44
CA GLN A 190 3.68 -17.83 -9.29
C GLN A 190 2.86 -16.97 -10.25
N ALA A 191 2.32 -15.85 -9.78
CA ALA A 191 1.57 -14.92 -10.61
C ALA A 191 2.44 -14.39 -11.76
N ILE A 192 3.69 -14.04 -11.48
CA ILE A 192 4.68 -13.63 -12.50
C ILE A 192 4.96 -14.78 -13.47
N CYS A 193 5.24 -15.99 -12.99
CA CYS A 193 5.51 -17.12 -13.88
C CYS A 193 4.33 -17.48 -14.79
N SER A 194 3.11 -17.44 -14.28
CA SER A 194 1.91 -17.75 -15.07
C SER A 194 1.55 -16.66 -16.07
N ALA A 195 1.91 -15.41 -15.76
CA ALA A 195 1.66 -14.23 -16.58
C ALA A 195 2.63 -14.09 -17.75
N TYR A 196 3.83 -14.65 -17.62
CA TYR A 196 4.91 -14.47 -18.56
C TYR A 196 5.42 -15.79 -19.09
N ASP A 197 5.42 -15.92 -20.41
CA ASP A 197 6.47 -16.69 -21.07
C ASP A 197 7.77 -15.86 -20.91
N LEU A 198 8.46 -16.02 -19.77
CA LEU A 198 9.66 -15.25 -19.38
C LEU A 198 10.85 -15.45 -20.35
N SER A 199 10.65 -16.18 -21.44
CA SER A 199 11.54 -16.26 -22.60
C SER A 199 11.72 -14.90 -23.32
N ASN A 200 10.84 -13.92 -23.09
CA ASN A 200 10.94 -12.57 -23.68
C ASN A 200 11.26 -11.44 -22.66
N ASN A 201 12.47 -11.46 -22.09
CA ASN A 201 13.37 -10.34 -21.70
C ASN A 201 12.86 -8.94 -21.26
N LEU A 202 11.62 -8.72 -20.82
CA LEU A 202 11.11 -7.34 -20.61
C LEU A 202 11.25 -6.75 -19.20
N LEU A 203 11.44 -7.58 -18.16
CA LEU A 203 11.63 -7.08 -16.79
C LEU A 203 13.02 -7.45 -16.30
N SER A 204 13.85 -6.44 -16.07
CA SER A 204 15.16 -6.57 -15.45
C SER A 204 15.31 -5.57 -14.32
N PHE A 205 15.60 -6.10 -13.13
CA PHE A 205 15.81 -5.39 -11.88
C PHE A 205 17.32 -5.28 -11.61
N HIS A 206 18.04 -4.59 -12.49
CA HIS A 206 19.50 -4.46 -12.41
C HIS A 206 20.01 -3.82 -11.11
N ASN A 207 19.17 -3.05 -10.41
CA ASN A 207 19.54 -2.35 -9.19
C ASN A 207 19.31 -3.17 -7.91
N VAL A 208 18.59 -4.28 -8.01
CA VAL A 208 18.26 -5.10 -6.83
C VAL A 208 19.51 -5.81 -6.33
N LYS A 209 19.83 -5.55 -5.06
CA LYS A 209 20.93 -6.17 -4.32
C LYS A 209 20.43 -7.17 -3.28
N VAL A 210 19.25 -6.94 -2.73
CA VAL A 210 18.61 -7.85 -1.78
C VAL A 210 17.26 -8.30 -2.30
N LEU A 211 17.07 -9.60 -2.37
CA LEU A 211 15.80 -10.24 -2.70
C LEU A 211 15.34 -11.04 -1.49
N ASN A 212 14.14 -10.74 -1.00
CA ASN A 212 13.49 -11.49 0.06
C ASN A 212 12.31 -12.28 -0.52
N VAL A 213 12.21 -13.55 -0.13
CA VAL A 213 11.02 -14.36 -0.31
C VAL A 213 10.32 -14.46 1.04
N SER A 214 9.09 -13.98 1.10
CA SER A 214 8.38 -13.71 2.37
C SER A 214 7.58 -14.88 2.94
N ASP A 215 7.39 -15.94 2.15
CA ASP A 215 6.63 -17.14 2.51
C ASP A 215 7.38 -18.40 2.04
N VAL A 216 6.92 -19.57 2.46
CA VAL A 216 7.46 -20.86 2.00
C VAL A 216 7.19 -21.02 0.50
N LEU A 217 8.24 -21.35 -0.26
CA LEU A 217 8.11 -21.63 -1.69
C LEU A 217 7.35 -22.94 -1.92
N THR A 218 6.38 -22.90 -2.83
CA THR A 218 5.68 -24.12 -3.27
C THR A 218 6.29 -24.71 -4.54
N THR A 219 6.96 -23.88 -5.35
CA THR A 219 7.64 -24.28 -6.59
C THR A 219 8.93 -23.48 -6.79
N ASP A 220 9.88 -24.04 -7.55
CA ASP A 220 11.16 -23.40 -7.89
C ASP A 220 11.10 -22.51 -9.13
N GLN A 221 10.13 -22.74 -10.03
CA GLN A 221 9.98 -22.02 -11.29
C GLN A 221 9.89 -20.49 -11.10
N GLY A 222 9.07 -20.06 -10.13
CA GLY A 222 8.90 -18.67 -9.70
C GLY A 222 10.22 -18.01 -9.31
N LEU A 223 10.97 -18.69 -8.46
CA LEU A 223 12.26 -18.21 -7.97
C LEU A 223 13.30 -18.17 -9.10
N ILE A 224 13.41 -19.23 -9.91
CA ILE A 224 14.37 -19.30 -11.03
C ILE A 224 14.11 -18.17 -12.02
N ALA A 225 12.84 -17.91 -12.35
CA ALA A 225 12.44 -16.81 -13.21
C ALA A 225 12.88 -15.46 -12.64
N LEU A 226 12.65 -15.23 -11.34
CA LEU A 226 13.03 -13.98 -10.71
C LEU A 226 14.55 -13.80 -10.63
N LEU A 227 15.31 -14.85 -10.32
CA LEU A 227 16.77 -14.80 -10.26
C LEU A 227 17.38 -14.37 -11.60
N LYS A 228 16.79 -14.78 -12.73
CA LYS A 228 17.18 -14.28 -14.07
C LYS A 228 16.92 -12.79 -14.25
N ALA A 229 15.89 -12.26 -13.60
CA ALA A 229 15.53 -10.84 -13.65
C ALA A 229 16.34 -9.96 -12.68
N VAL A 230 17.08 -10.52 -11.71
CA VAL A 230 17.93 -9.76 -10.76
C VAL A 230 19.42 -10.08 -10.93
N PRO A 231 20.05 -9.73 -12.08
CA PRO A 231 21.40 -10.22 -12.41
C PRO A 231 22.52 -9.74 -11.47
N ASN A 232 22.27 -8.69 -10.68
CA ASN A 232 23.25 -8.07 -9.77
C ASN A 232 22.96 -8.36 -8.29
N LEU A 233 22.19 -9.41 -8.02
CA LEU A 233 21.79 -9.83 -6.67
C LEU A 233 23.02 -10.16 -5.80
N GLU A 234 23.02 -9.66 -4.58
CA GLU A 234 24.09 -9.91 -3.59
C GLU A 234 23.59 -10.79 -2.43
N LEU A 235 22.30 -10.71 -2.09
CA LEU A 235 21.71 -11.43 -0.97
C LEU A 235 20.30 -11.93 -1.32
N LEU A 236 20.10 -13.24 -1.20
CA LEU A 236 18.80 -13.88 -1.24
C LEU A 236 18.42 -14.31 0.19
N VAL A 237 17.29 -13.84 0.69
CA VAL A 237 16.78 -14.16 2.03
C VAL A 237 15.45 -14.89 1.91
N PHE A 238 15.31 -15.98 2.67
CA PHE A 238 14.03 -16.64 2.89
C PHE A 238 13.55 -16.25 4.28
N ASN A 239 12.47 -15.48 4.35
CA ASN A 239 11.83 -15.14 5.61
C ASN A 239 10.75 -16.20 5.87
N GLU A 240 10.85 -16.91 6.98
CA GLU A 240 9.73 -17.70 7.47
C GLU A 240 8.59 -16.73 7.83
N ALA A 241 7.35 -17.11 7.50
CA ALA A 241 6.17 -16.30 7.77
C ALA A 241 6.13 -15.95 9.26
N SER A 242 6.41 -14.69 9.60
CA SER A 242 6.15 -14.19 10.94
C SER A 242 4.64 -14.16 11.11
N VAL A 243 4.12 -15.14 11.85
CA VAL A 243 2.75 -15.14 12.37
C VAL A 243 2.65 -13.92 13.30
N GLN A 244 2.24 -12.78 12.74
CA GLN A 244 1.91 -11.59 13.52
C GLN A 244 0.41 -11.62 13.76
N ASN A 245 0.05 -12.09 14.97
CA ASN A 245 -1.28 -12.06 15.57
C ASN A 245 -1.87 -10.64 15.62
#